data_AF-A0A448PN68-F1
#
_entry.id   AF-A0A448PN68-F1
#
_cell.length_a   1.000
_cell.length_b   1.000
_cell.length_c   1.000
_cell.angle_alpha   90.00
_cell.angle_beta   90.00
_cell.angle_gamma   90.00
#
_symmetry.space_group_name_H-M   'P 1'
#
loop_
_entity.id
_entity.type
_entity.pdbx_description
1 polymer ?
#
loop_
_entity_poly.entity_id
_entity_poly.type
_entity_poly.pdbx_seq_one_letter_code
_entity_poly.pdbx_strand_id
1 'polypeptide(L)'
;MDTSTARLLRGFLEPCLLSLLDEHADYGLSLAQRLAAAGLDEVPGGTLYPALMRMEKRGLVAVSWRPSTSGPARKYYELTEAGRTELAARRAEWRVFSTAVGALIEGRRARAEASS
;
A
#
# COMPACT_ATOMS: atom_id res chain seq x y z
N MET A 1 13.50 15.76 5.66
CA MET A 1 12.55 14.64 5.73
C MET A 1 11.52 15.01 6.78
N ASP A 2 10.34 15.46 6.36
CA ASP A 2 9.27 15.75 7.30
C ASP A 2 8.77 14.42 7.90
N THR A 3 8.82 14.32 9.22
CA THR A 3 9.02 13.03 9.93
C THR A 3 7.71 12.33 10.35
N SER A 4 6.55 12.81 9.89
CA SER A 4 5.24 12.26 10.31
C SER A 4 4.64 11.27 9.30
N THR A 5 4.55 11.63 8.02
CA THR A 5 3.88 10.82 6.98
C THR A 5 4.66 9.55 6.64
N ALA A 6 5.99 9.64 6.48
CA ALA A 6 6.85 8.49 6.27
C ALA A 6 6.74 7.41 7.38
N ARG A 7 6.44 7.80 8.62
CA ARG A 7 6.25 6.85 9.73
C ARG A 7 4.92 6.10 9.61
N LEU A 8 3.85 6.81 9.23
CA LEU A 8 2.56 6.19 8.93
C LEU A 8 2.69 5.24 7.73
N LEU A 9 3.36 5.69 6.67
CA LEU A 9 3.54 4.91 5.45
C LEU A 9 4.29 3.60 5.70
N ARG A 10 5.26 3.53 6.62
CA ARG A 10 5.90 2.26 6.97
C ARG A 10 4.91 1.19 7.43
N GLY A 11 3.81 1.58 8.08
CA GLY A 11 2.74 0.67 8.50
C GLY A 11 1.74 0.32 7.39
N PHE A 12 1.63 1.14 6.35
CA PHE A 12 0.61 1.00 5.29
C PHE A 12 1.19 0.68 3.91
N LEU A 13 2.51 0.59 3.78
CA LEU A 13 3.17 0.40 2.49
C LEU A 13 2.71 -0.87 1.78
N GLU A 14 2.61 -2.00 2.49
CA GLU A 14 2.16 -3.26 1.88
C GLU A 14 0.70 -3.17 1.36
N PRO A 15 -0.30 -2.73 2.15
CA PRO A 15 -1.65 -2.47 1.63
C PRO A 15 -1.69 -1.51 0.44
N CYS A 16 -0.85 -0.46 0.42
CA CYS A 16 -0.75 0.45 -0.72
C CYS A 16 -0.21 -0.27 -1.97
N LEU A 17 0.86 -1.05 -1.84
CA LEU A 17 1.43 -1.82 -2.95
C LEU A 17 0.46 -2.88 -3.47
N LEU A 18 -0.20 -3.62 -2.58
CA LEU A 18 -1.25 -4.57 -2.96
C LEU A 18 -2.36 -3.87 -3.74
N SER A 19 -2.80 -2.70 -3.29
CA SER A 19 -3.85 -1.93 -3.99
C SER A 19 -3.43 -1.50 -5.40
N LEU A 20 -2.18 -1.02 -5.56
CA LEU A 20 -1.64 -0.62 -6.86
C LEU A 20 -1.47 -1.80 -7.84
N LEU A 21 -1.21 -3.00 -7.30
CA LEU A 21 -1.04 -4.23 -8.09
C LEU A 21 -2.37 -4.94 -8.40
N ASP A 22 -3.47 -4.55 -7.75
CA ASP A 22 -4.81 -5.07 -8.02
C ASP A 22 -5.34 -4.60 -9.38
N GLU A 23 -4.90 -3.42 -9.82
CA GLU A 23 -5.23 -2.83 -11.13
C GLU A 23 -4.55 -3.58 -12.28
N HIS A 24 -3.25 -3.83 -12.17
CA HIS A 24 -2.46 -4.58 -13.15
C HIS A 24 -1.06 -4.93 -12.59
N ALA A 25 -0.39 -5.89 -13.24
CA ALA A 25 1.01 -6.17 -12.97
C ALA A 25 1.90 -4.94 -13.18
N ASP A 26 2.91 -4.73 -12.32
CA ASP A 26 3.76 -3.54 -12.36
C ASP A 26 5.18 -3.79 -11.82
N TYR A 27 6.12 -2.87 -12.02
CA TYR A 27 7.52 -2.97 -11.57
C TYR A 27 7.87 -1.90 -10.53
N GLY A 28 8.91 -2.18 -9.74
CA GLY A 28 9.26 -1.40 -8.55
C GLY A 28 9.35 0.11 -8.76
N LEU A 29 10.06 0.56 -9.80
CA LEU A 29 10.18 2.01 -10.06
C LEU A 29 8.82 2.67 -10.39
N SER A 30 7.96 2.02 -11.17
CA SER A 30 6.63 2.58 -11.46
C SER A 30 5.75 2.60 -10.21
N LEU A 31 5.81 1.55 -9.37
CA LEU A 31 5.14 1.54 -8.07
C LEU A 31 5.59 2.70 -7.18
N ALA A 32 6.89 2.98 -7.11
CA ALA A 32 7.42 4.12 -6.36
C ALA A 32 6.84 5.45 -6.87
N GLN A 33 6.80 5.63 -8.19
CA GLN A 33 6.25 6.82 -8.83
C GLN A 33 4.74 6.97 -8.58
N ARG A 34 3.97 5.87 -8.64
CA ARG A 34 2.53 5.88 -8.35
C ARG A 34 2.23 6.20 -6.89
N LEU A 35 3.03 5.68 -5.94
CA LEU A 35 2.94 6.06 -4.53
C LEU A 35 3.17 7.56 -4.33
N ALA A 36 4.23 8.11 -4.94
CA ALA A 36 4.51 9.54 -4.88
C ALA A 36 3.40 10.40 -5.50
N ALA A 37 2.87 9.99 -6.66
CA ALA A 37 1.76 10.66 -7.32
C ALA A 37 0.45 10.62 -6.49
N ALA A 38 0.28 9.62 -5.63
CA ALA A 38 -0.83 9.53 -4.68
C ALA A 38 -0.66 10.44 -3.45
N GLY A 39 0.37 11.28 -3.40
CA GLY A 39 0.64 12.21 -2.31
C GLY A 39 1.39 11.58 -1.12
N LEU A 40 1.94 10.38 -1.29
CA LEU A 40 2.84 9.78 -0.31
C LEU A 40 4.26 10.31 -0.52
N ASP A 41 5.04 10.43 0.55
CA ASP A 41 6.46 10.79 0.44
C ASP A 41 7.18 9.81 -0.50
N GLU A 42 8.23 10.29 -1.17
CA GLU A 42 9.07 9.44 -2.03
C GLU A 42 9.59 8.24 -1.22
N VAL A 43 9.16 7.05 -1.61
CA VAL A 43 9.52 5.81 -0.91
C VAL A 43 10.91 5.36 -1.36
N PRO A 44 11.92 5.37 -0.48
CA PRO A 44 13.26 4.97 -0.87
C PRO A 44 13.31 3.51 -1.32
N GLY A 45 14.19 3.19 -2.27
CA GLY A 45 14.38 1.80 -2.74
C GLY A 45 14.70 0.83 -1.60
N GLY A 46 15.48 1.27 -0.60
CA GLY A 46 15.80 0.49 0.61
C GLY A 46 14.59 0.16 1.50
N THR A 47 13.43 0.78 1.26
CA THR A 47 12.17 0.47 1.93
C THR A 47 11.24 -0.32 1.01
N LEU A 48 11.14 0.11 -0.25
CA LEU A 48 10.24 -0.46 -1.25
C LEU A 48 10.60 -1.91 -1.61
N TYR A 49 11.86 -2.16 -2.00
CA TYR A 49 12.25 -3.48 -2.49
C TYR A 49 12.20 -4.56 -1.40
N PRO A 50 12.63 -4.30 -0.15
CA PRO A 50 12.40 -5.26 0.93
C PRO A 50 10.92 -5.55 1.20
N ALA A 51 10.02 -4.57 1.02
CA ALA A 51 8.58 -4.83 1.14
C ALA A 51 8.08 -5.77 0.04
N LEU A 52 8.43 -5.50 -1.22
CA LEU A 52 8.10 -6.37 -2.35
C LEU A 52 8.66 -7.79 -2.18
N MET A 53 9.90 -7.93 -1.71
CA MET A 53 10.48 -9.25 -1.40
C MET A 53 9.71 -10.00 -0.31
N ARG A 54 9.22 -9.31 0.72
CA ARG A 54 8.38 -9.94 1.75
C ARG A 54 7.03 -10.37 1.19
N MET A 55 6.41 -9.56 0.34
CA MET A 55 5.15 -9.90 -0.32
C MET A 55 5.30 -11.14 -1.22
N GLU A 56 6.39 -11.21 -1.99
CA GLU A 56 6.75 -12.36 -2.82
C GLU A 56 6.99 -13.61 -1.96
N LYS A 57 7.78 -13.51 -0.89
CA LYS A 57 8.05 -14.62 0.04
C LYS A 57 6.77 -15.15 0.71
N ARG A 58 5.80 -14.26 0.97
CA ARG A 58 4.48 -14.61 1.51
C ARG A 58 3.51 -15.15 0.46
N GLY A 59 3.90 -15.20 -0.81
CA GLY A 59 3.04 -15.65 -1.91
C GLY A 59 1.92 -14.68 -2.25
N LEU A 60 1.99 -13.42 -1.81
CA LEU A 60 0.97 -12.40 -2.12
C LEU A 60 1.12 -11.87 -3.56
N VAL A 61 2.32 -11.96 -4.11
CA VAL A 61 2.62 -11.57 -5.49
C VAL A 61 3.41 -12.66 -6.19
N ALA A 62 3.08 -12.89 -7.46
CA ALA A 62 3.91 -13.63 -8.40
C ALA A 62 4.85 -12.66 -9.11
N VAL A 63 5.97 -13.17 -9.62
CA VAL A 63 6.99 -12.36 -10.29
C VAL A 63 7.25 -12.87 -11.70
N SER A 64 7.44 -11.95 -12.64
CA SER A 64 7.85 -12.26 -14.00
C SER A 64 8.91 -11.27 -14.47
N TRP A 65 9.89 -11.75 -15.23
CA TRP A 65 10.86 -10.88 -15.89
C TRP A 65 10.34 -10.53 -17.28
N ARG A 66 10.15 -9.24 -17.56
CA ARG A 66 9.65 -8.77 -18.85
C ARG A 66 10.71 -7.88 -19.53
N PRO A 67 10.88 -7.99 -20.86
CA PRO A 67 11.71 -7.05 -21.61
C PRO A 67 11.26 -5.60 -21.34
N SER A 68 12.21 -4.69 -21.28
CA SER A 68 11.92 -3.26 -21.22
C SER A 68 12.08 -2.65 -22.62
N THR A 69 11.38 -1.54 -22.86
CA THR A 69 11.54 -0.75 -24.11
C THR A 69 12.96 -0.18 -24.25
N SER A 70 13.66 0.00 -23.14
CA SER A 70 15.07 0.35 -23.09
C SER A 70 15.72 -0.17 -21.81
N GLY A 71 16.91 -0.77 -21.94
CA GLY A 71 17.72 -1.28 -20.84
C GLY A 71 17.46 -2.74 -20.48
N PRO A 72 17.84 -3.18 -19.26
CA PRO A 72 17.69 -4.56 -18.84
C PRO A 72 16.21 -4.94 -18.63
N ALA A 73 15.94 -6.25 -18.61
CA ALA A 73 14.63 -6.76 -18.24
C ALA A 73 14.21 -6.25 -16.85
N ARG A 74 12.91 -5.98 -16.69
CA ARG A 74 12.33 -5.51 -15.42
C ARG A 74 11.62 -6.65 -14.73
N LYS A 75 11.78 -6.74 -13.42
CA LYS A 75 10.99 -7.63 -12.56
C LYS A 75 9.62 -6.99 -12.32
N TYR A 76 8.59 -7.61 -12.87
CA TYR A 76 7.19 -7.28 -12.65
C TYR A 76 6.61 -8.13 -11.53
N TYR A 77 5.72 -7.53 -10.75
CA TYR A 77 4.95 -8.13 -9.67
C TYR A 77 3.49 -8.14 -10.09
N GLU A 78 2.78 -9.19 -9.74
CA GLU A 78 1.35 -9.36 -10.04
C GLU A 78 0.66 -10.00 -8.83
N LEU A 79 -0.53 -9.53 -8.45
CA LEU A 79 -1.26 -10.14 -7.34
C LEU A 79 -1.59 -11.60 -7.63
N THR A 80 -1.35 -12.44 -6.64
CA THR A 80 -1.93 -13.79 -6.59
C THR A 80 -3.33 -13.74 -5.97
N GLU A 81 -4.04 -14.87 -6.00
CA GLU A 81 -5.31 -15.02 -5.28
C GLU A 81 -5.15 -14.79 -3.76
N ALA A 82 -4.04 -15.27 -3.18
CA ALA A 82 -3.71 -15.00 -1.79
C ALA A 82 -3.47 -13.51 -1.53
N GLY A 83 -2.83 -12.81 -2.47
CA GLY A 83 -2.64 -11.36 -2.45
C GLY A 83 -3.96 -10.58 -2.48
N ARG A 84 -4.90 -11.00 -3.34
CA ARG A 84 -6.24 -10.39 -3.41
C ARG A 84 -7.05 -10.62 -2.13
N THR A 85 -6.97 -11.82 -1.57
CA THR A 85 -7.60 -12.16 -0.28
C THR A 85 -7.04 -11.30 0.86
N GLU A 86 -5.71 -11.19 0.95
CA GLU A 86 -5.04 -10.32 1.92
C GLU A 86 -5.46 -8.86 1.74
N LEU A 87 -5.49 -8.35 0.50
CA LEU A 87 -5.91 -6.99 0.22
C LEU A 87 -7.35 -6.73 0.67
N ALA A 88 -8.27 -7.66 0.42
CA ALA A 88 -9.65 -7.54 0.88
C ALA A 88 -9.74 -7.45 2.42
N ALA A 89 -8.98 -8.29 3.13
CA ALA A 89 -8.90 -8.24 4.60
C ALA A 89 -8.33 -6.91 5.09
N ARG A 90 -7.21 -6.44 4.51
CA ARG A 90 -6.60 -5.14 4.86
C ARG A 90 -7.52 -3.96 4.59
N ARG A 91 -8.28 -3.98 3.49
CA ARG A 91 -9.30 -2.95 3.21
C ARG A 91 -10.42 -2.96 4.26
N ALA A 92 -10.85 -4.13 4.71
CA ALA A 92 -11.87 -4.23 5.77
C ALA A 92 -11.34 -3.68 7.11
N GLU A 93 -10.14 -4.11 7.53
CA GLU A 93 -9.46 -3.60 8.72
C GLU A 93 -9.27 -2.08 8.67
N TRP A 94 -8.80 -1.54 7.53
CA TRP A 94 -8.60 -0.12 7.34
C TRP A 94 -9.89 0.70 7.47
N ARG A 95 -11.01 0.22 6.91
CA ARG A 95 -12.30 0.92 7.04
C ARG A 95 -12.72 1.08 8.50
N VAL A 96 -12.59 0.02 9.29
CA VAL A 96 -12.94 0.05 10.72
C VAL A 96 -12.00 0.99 11.47
N PHE A 97 -10.69 0.83 11.26
CA PHE A 97 -9.67 1.62 11.95
C PHE A 97 -9.76 3.11 11.63
N SER A 98 -9.81 3.47 10.35
CA SER A 98 -9.85 4.88 9.91
C SER A 98 -11.13 5.59 10.36
N THR A 99 -12.27 4.88 10.40
CA THR A 99 -13.52 5.42 10.95
C THR A 99 -13.38 5.73 12.45
N ALA A 100 -12.86 4.78 13.24
CA ALA A 100 -12.71 4.97 14.68
C ALA A 100 -11.71 6.08 15.02
N VAL A 101 -10.55 6.09 14.37
CA VAL A 101 -9.51 7.10 14.56
C VAL A 101 -9.99 8.47 14.10
N GLY A 102 -10.64 8.56 12.94
CA GLY A 102 -11.21 9.81 12.43
C GLY A 102 -12.24 10.39 13.40
N ALA A 103 -13.13 9.58 13.95
CA ALA A 103 -14.11 10.03 14.94
C ALA A 103 -13.45 10.62 16.20
N LEU A 104 -12.34 10.02 16.67
CA LEU A 104 -11.61 10.46 17.86
C LEU A 104 -10.77 11.72 17.62
N ILE A 105 -10.02 11.77 16.52
CA ILE A 105 -9.06 12.86 16.24
C ILE A 105 -9.77 14.09 15.67
N GLU A 106 -10.81 13.91 14.87
CA GLU A 106 -11.58 15.03 14.28
C GLU A 106 -12.69 15.54 15.20
N GLY A 107 -12.83 14.96 16.40
CA GLY A 107 -13.85 15.38 17.37
C GLY A 107 -15.28 15.08 16.95
N ARG A 108 -15.50 14.19 15.97
CA ARG A 108 -16.83 13.70 15.57
C ARG A 108 -17.35 12.66 16.58
N ARG A 109 -17.40 13.02 17.86
CA ARG A 109 -18.27 12.30 18.79
C ARG A 109 -19.69 12.77 18.49
N ALA A 110 -20.55 11.84 18.09
CA ALA A 110 -21.96 12.09 17.88
C ALA A 110 -22.50 12.86 19.08
N ARG A 111 -22.98 14.08 18.83
CA ARG A 111 -23.88 14.81 19.70
C ARG A 111 -25.20 14.01 19.75
N ALA A 112 -25.19 12.87 20.42
CA ALA A 112 -26.34 11.95 20.51
C ALA A 112 -26.75 11.67 21.98
N GLU A 113 -26.09 12.29 22.96
CA GLU A 113 -26.42 12.13 24.39
C GLU A 113 -26.67 13.46 25.10
N ALA A 114 -27.33 14.42 24.43
CA ALA A 114 -27.81 15.65 25.07
C ALA A 114 -29.19 16.07 24.55
N SER A 115 -30.15 15.15 24.61
CA SER A 115 -31.59 15.46 24.69
C SER A 115 -32.33 14.20 25.13
N SER A 116 -32.38 13.98 26.44
CA SER A 116 -33.51 13.41 27.18
C SER A 116 -33.31 13.74 28.65
#